data_AF-A0AAE6YFY4-F1
#
_entry.id   AF-A0AAE6YFY4-F1
#
_cell.length_a   1.000
_cell.length_b   1.000
_cell.length_c   1.000
_cell.angle_alpha   90.00
_cell.angle_beta   90.00
_cell.angle_gamma   90.00
#
_symmetry.space_group_name_H-M   'P 1'
#
loop_
_entity.id
_entity.type
_entity.pdbx_description
1 polymer ?
#
loop_
_entity_poly.entity_id
_entity_poly.type
_entity_poly.pdbx_seq_one_letter_code
_entity_poly.pdbx_strand_id
1 'polypeptide(L)'
;MTACSGADADGARASDERWPRWDESAGVAEVVAFMNVAVPEGATEVEGAVQINPQEDIFLLSFVTDEEKAEDIAEDLRSEEPLRVRKGDSAEGERFGHLGLSEPQTLKEVRWAGVCPPCVSDGRRSKVQWIDIYVETLKAGRARVYLQAF
;
A
#
# COMPACT_ATOMS: atom_id res chain seq x y z
N MET A 1 5.07 -53.71 31.48
CA MET A 1 6.41 -53.57 30.86
C MET A 1 6.77 -52.09 30.87
N THR A 2 8.03 -51.84 31.18
CA THR A 2 8.74 -50.61 31.53
C THR A 2 8.51 -49.39 30.61
N ALA A 3 8.45 -48.20 31.22
CA ALA A 3 8.58 -46.89 30.59
C ALA A 3 10.05 -46.42 30.56
N CYS A 4 10.45 -45.69 29.51
CA CYS A 4 11.51 -44.66 29.44
C CYS A 4 11.15 -43.77 28.22
N SER A 5 10.71 -42.51 28.35
CA SER A 5 11.50 -41.28 28.63
C SER A 5 12.51 -40.93 27.55
N GLY A 6 12.22 -39.86 26.81
CA GLY A 6 13.15 -39.08 26.01
C GLY A 6 12.57 -37.67 25.86
N ALA A 7 12.98 -36.77 26.75
CA ALA A 7 12.69 -35.34 26.69
C ALA A 7 13.87 -34.62 26.01
N ASP A 8 13.48 -33.69 25.13
CA ASP A 8 14.10 -32.41 24.76
C ASP A 8 15.54 -32.34 24.24
N ALA A 9 15.64 -31.86 22.99
CA ALA A 9 16.69 -30.93 22.59
C ALA A 9 16.12 -29.98 21.52
N ASP A 10 15.64 -28.84 22.00
CA ASP A 10 15.76 -27.51 21.39
C ASP A 10 15.71 -27.42 19.87
N GLY A 11 14.48 -27.25 19.40
CA GLY A 11 14.18 -26.66 18.10
C GLY A 11 13.02 -25.69 18.23
N ALA A 12 13.01 -24.86 19.28
CA ALA A 12 12.21 -23.64 19.29
C ALA A 12 12.71 -22.76 18.13
N ARG A 13 12.23 -23.06 16.92
CA ARG A 13 12.31 -22.14 15.78
C ARG A 13 11.64 -20.88 16.27
N ALA A 14 12.43 -19.82 16.38
CA ALA A 14 12.05 -18.51 16.87
C ALA A 14 10.64 -18.13 16.35
N SER A 15 9.64 -18.29 17.20
CA SER A 15 8.28 -17.79 16.98
C SER A 15 8.13 -16.46 17.71
N ASP A 16 9.07 -15.55 17.49
CA ASP A 16 9.10 -14.22 18.12
C ASP A 16 9.05 -13.09 17.07
N GLU A 17 8.65 -13.41 15.83
CA GLU A 17 8.22 -12.37 14.89
C GLU A 17 6.72 -12.13 15.10
N ARG A 18 6.42 -11.07 15.87
CA ARG A 18 5.07 -10.54 16.03
C ARG A 18 4.64 -9.93 14.70
N TRP A 19 3.84 -10.66 13.95
CA TRP A 19 3.23 -10.21 12.70
C TRP A 19 1.90 -9.48 12.96
N PRO A 20 1.54 -8.44 12.19
CA PRO A 20 2.36 -7.74 11.18
C PRO A 20 3.48 -6.89 11.80
N ARG A 21 4.55 -6.62 11.05
CA ARG A 21 5.60 -5.66 11.46
C ARG A 21 5.93 -4.67 10.35
N TRP A 22 6.32 -3.46 10.73
CA TRP A 22 6.81 -2.46 9.78
C TRP A 22 8.29 -2.68 9.49
N ASP A 23 8.70 -2.50 8.24
CA ASP A 23 10.10 -2.52 7.86
C ASP A 23 10.72 -1.15 8.10
N GLU A 24 11.46 -1.02 9.20
CA GLU A 24 12.17 0.20 9.61
C GLU A 24 13.26 0.66 8.62
N SER A 25 13.65 -0.21 7.68
CA SER A 25 14.64 0.10 6.64
C SER A 25 14.01 0.47 5.30
N ALA A 26 12.72 0.19 5.12
CA ALA A 26 11.98 0.50 3.90
C ALA A 26 11.29 1.87 4.01
N GLY A 27 11.19 2.55 2.87
CA GLY A 27 10.54 3.85 2.78
C GLY A 27 10.12 4.17 1.36
N VAL A 28 9.96 5.46 1.05
CA VAL A 28 9.48 5.94 -0.26
C VAL A 28 10.20 5.30 -1.45
N ALA A 29 11.54 5.21 -1.42
CA ALA A 29 12.32 4.68 -2.54
C ALA A 29 12.03 3.20 -2.82
N GLU A 30 11.89 2.38 -1.77
CA GLU A 30 11.59 0.96 -1.90
C GLU A 30 10.18 0.75 -2.44
N VAL A 31 9.21 1.49 -1.90
CA VAL A 31 7.81 1.41 -2.34
C VAL A 31 7.65 1.83 -3.80
N VAL A 32 8.29 2.95 -4.18
CA VAL A 32 8.30 3.43 -5.57
C VAL A 32 8.91 2.41 -6.52
N ALA A 33 10.02 1.78 -6.13
CA ALA A 33 10.68 0.76 -6.93
C ALA A 33 9.81 -0.51 -7.08
N PHE A 34 9.15 -0.95 -6.01
CA PHE A 34 8.25 -2.10 -6.03
C PHE A 34 7.02 -1.86 -6.92
N MET A 35 6.32 -0.75 -6.68
CA MET A 35 5.12 -0.38 -7.45
C MET A 35 5.44 0.08 -8.88
N ASN A 36 6.71 0.40 -9.16
CA ASN A 36 7.17 1.03 -10.40
C ASN A 36 6.31 2.24 -10.80
N VAL A 37 6.11 3.17 -9.86
CA VAL A 37 5.32 4.41 -10.03
C VAL A 37 6.24 5.62 -9.93
N ALA A 38 5.96 6.66 -10.69
CA ALA A 38 6.69 7.91 -10.58
C ALA A 38 5.97 8.87 -9.62
N VAL A 39 6.66 9.33 -8.57
CA VAL A 39 6.17 10.47 -7.78
C VAL A 39 6.36 11.73 -8.63
N PRO A 40 5.30 12.51 -8.91
CA PRO A 40 5.41 13.66 -9.80
C PRO A 40 6.37 14.73 -9.27
N GLU A 41 7.03 15.44 -10.18
CA GLU A 41 7.84 16.59 -9.81
C GLU A 41 6.98 17.66 -9.11
N GLY A 42 7.48 18.18 -7.99
CA GLY A 42 6.76 19.14 -7.14
C GLY A 42 5.74 18.51 -6.20
N ALA A 43 5.68 17.18 -6.10
CA ALA A 43 4.92 16.52 -5.05
C ALA A 43 5.51 16.86 -3.67
N THR A 44 4.62 17.00 -2.69
CA THR A 44 4.95 17.33 -1.31
C THR A 44 4.40 16.25 -0.38
N GLU A 45 4.85 16.23 0.89
CA GLU A 45 4.34 15.28 1.90
C GLU A 45 4.42 13.82 1.41
N VAL A 46 5.55 13.48 0.79
CA VAL A 46 5.82 12.16 0.21
C VAL A 46 6.23 11.21 1.32
N GLU A 47 5.35 10.27 1.63
CA GLU A 47 5.48 9.29 2.69
C GLU A 47 5.38 7.88 2.11
N GLY A 48 6.14 6.94 2.65
CA GLY A 48 6.01 5.54 2.24
C GLY A 48 6.56 4.58 3.28
N ALA A 49 5.95 3.40 3.35
CA ALA A 49 6.31 2.35 4.29
C ALA A 49 5.98 0.97 3.71
N VAL A 50 6.61 -0.06 4.27
CA VAL A 50 6.32 -1.45 3.95
C VAL A 50 5.91 -2.16 5.24
N GLN A 51 4.72 -2.76 5.22
CA GLN A 51 4.27 -3.68 6.26
C GLN A 51 4.59 -5.10 5.81
N ILE A 52 5.50 -5.73 6.53
CA ILE A 52 5.85 -7.13 6.28
C ILE A 52 4.78 -8.01 6.94
N ASN A 53 4.27 -8.99 6.20
CA ASN A 53 3.18 -9.86 6.62
C ASN A 53 3.48 -11.34 6.32
N PRO A 54 2.79 -12.29 6.99
CA PRO A 54 3.02 -13.72 6.75
C PRO A 54 2.64 -14.19 5.33
N GLN A 55 1.66 -13.54 4.71
CA GLN A 55 1.14 -13.93 3.38
C GLN A 55 1.71 -13.05 2.28
N GLU A 56 1.58 -11.74 2.44
CA GLU A 56 1.88 -10.77 1.39
C GLU A 56 2.18 -9.40 2.01
N ASP A 57 3.35 -8.87 1.70
CA ASP A 57 3.78 -7.57 2.21
C ASP A 57 2.93 -6.46 1.60
N ILE A 58 2.64 -5.43 2.40
CA ILE A 58 1.83 -4.30 1.96
C ILE A 58 2.74 -3.10 1.80
N PHE A 59 2.78 -2.56 0.59
CA PHE A 59 3.54 -1.36 0.25
C PHE A 59 2.60 -0.16 0.25
N LEU A 60 2.95 0.89 0.98
CA LEU A 60 2.15 2.11 1.12
C LEU A 60 2.93 3.31 0.58
N LEU A 61 2.30 4.10 -0.29
CA LEU A 61 2.82 5.37 -0.77
C LEU A 61 1.73 6.43 -0.63
N SER A 62 2.08 7.62 -0.15
CA SER A 62 1.21 8.77 -0.22
C SER A 62 1.99 10.04 -0.52
N PHE A 63 1.39 10.94 -1.29
CA PHE A 63 1.95 12.26 -1.57
C PHE A 63 0.85 13.23 -1.99
N VAL A 64 1.14 14.52 -1.87
CA VAL A 64 0.29 15.61 -2.33
C VAL A 64 0.81 16.17 -3.65
N THR A 65 -0.04 16.24 -4.66
CA THR A 65 0.27 16.77 -6.00
C THR A 65 -0.91 17.60 -6.52
N ASP A 66 -0.84 18.05 -7.77
CA ASP A 66 -1.95 18.71 -8.46
C ASP A 66 -2.99 17.66 -8.92
N GLU A 67 -4.26 18.03 -8.98
CA GLU A 67 -5.36 17.10 -9.32
C GLU A 67 -5.16 16.39 -10.68
N GLU A 68 -4.70 17.12 -11.70
CA GLU A 68 -4.40 16.58 -13.04
C GLU A 68 -3.34 15.46 -12.96
N LYS A 69 -2.24 15.70 -12.23
CA LYS A 69 -1.18 14.70 -12.04
C LYS A 69 -1.68 13.48 -11.28
N ALA A 70 -2.62 13.64 -10.34
CA ALA A 70 -3.20 12.51 -9.63
C ALA A 70 -4.05 11.63 -10.56
N GLU A 71 -4.74 12.24 -11.54
CA GLU A 71 -5.47 11.52 -12.59
C GLU A 71 -4.51 10.83 -13.56
N ASP A 72 -3.44 11.51 -14.00
CA ASP A 72 -2.40 10.91 -14.85
C ASP A 72 -1.79 9.65 -14.24
N ILE A 73 -1.59 9.65 -12.91
CA ILE A 73 -1.10 8.46 -12.18
C ILE A 73 -2.12 7.32 -12.26
N ALA A 74 -3.41 7.61 -12.04
CA ALA A 74 -4.46 6.59 -12.14
C ALA A 74 -4.55 6.00 -13.55
N GLU A 75 -4.37 6.83 -14.58
CA GLU A 75 -4.32 6.39 -15.97
C GLU A 75 -3.07 5.55 -16.28
N ASP A 76 -1.88 5.94 -15.78
CA ASP A 76 -0.64 5.18 -15.98
C ASP A 76 -0.67 3.80 -15.29
N LEU A 77 -1.43 3.67 -14.20
CA LEU A 77 -1.70 2.38 -13.57
C LEU A 77 -2.58 1.48 -14.44
N ARG A 78 -3.27 2.02 -15.46
CA ARG A 78 -4.16 1.28 -16.37
C ARG A 78 -5.26 0.54 -15.63
N SER A 79 -5.92 1.22 -14.72
CA SER A 79 -7.13 0.70 -14.09
C SER A 79 -8.14 0.26 -15.16
N GLU A 80 -8.73 -0.92 -14.98
CA GLU A 80 -9.80 -1.41 -15.87
C GLU A 80 -11.06 -0.52 -15.77
N GLU A 81 -11.24 0.13 -14.63
CA GLU A 81 -12.36 1.02 -14.35
C GLU A 81 -11.87 2.42 -13.99
N PRO A 82 -12.57 3.49 -14.39
CA PRO A 82 -12.18 4.85 -14.01
C PRO A 82 -12.26 5.04 -12.49
N LEU A 83 -11.58 6.07 -11.99
CA LEU A 83 -11.71 6.51 -10.61
C LEU A 83 -13.19 6.80 -10.27
N ARG A 84 -13.72 6.11 -9.26
CA ARG A 84 -15.11 6.27 -8.82
C ARG A 84 -15.15 6.86 -7.42
N VAL A 85 -16.13 7.72 -7.16
CA VAL A 85 -16.37 8.23 -5.80
C VAL A 85 -16.77 7.06 -4.91
N ARG A 86 -15.96 6.83 -3.87
CA ARG A 86 -16.25 5.85 -2.82
C ARG A 86 -16.79 6.62 -1.62
N LYS A 87 -17.92 6.17 -1.08
CA LYS A 87 -18.41 6.67 0.20
C LYS A 87 -17.51 6.11 1.30
N GLY A 88 -17.18 6.96 2.28
CA GLY A 88 -16.42 6.54 3.44
C GLY A 88 -17.05 5.35 4.15
N ASP A 89 -16.22 4.40 4.54
CA ASP A 89 -16.54 3.18 5.27
C ASP A 89 -15.50 2.95 6.38
N SER A 90 -15.66 1.91 7.20
CA SER A 90 -14.63 1.51 8.17
C SER A 90 -13.38 0.99 7.47
N ALA A 91 -12.20 1.43 7.92
CA ALA A 91 -10.92 0.88 7.48
C ALA A 91 -10.59 -0.42 8.23
N GLU A 92 -9.98 -1.38 7.51
CA GLU A 92 -9.51 -2.64 8.08
C GLU A 92 -8.08 -2.48 8.67
N GLY A 93 -7.96 -1.61 9.68
CA GLY A 93 -6.70 -1.34 10.40
C GLY A 93 -6.08 0.03 10.13
N GLU A 94 -4.95 0.29 10.79
CA GLU A 94 -4.20 1.55 10.71
C GLU A 94 -2.96 1.37 9.82
N ARG A 95 -3.18 1.37 8.50
CA ARG A 95 -2.12 1.29 7.49
C ARG A 95 -1.53 2.67 7.21
N PHE A 96 -2.32 3.57 6.61
CA PHE A 96 -1.89 4.95 6.39
C PHE A 96 -1.80 5.74 7.71
N GLY A 97 -2.51 5.29 8.76
CA GLY A 97 -2.32 5.77 10.13
C GLY A 97 -0.88 5.64 10.64
N HIS A 98 -0.14 4.61 10.22
CA HIS A 98 1.28 4.46 10.54
C HIS A 98 2.13 5.60 9.96
N LEU A 99 1.73 6.16 8.81
CA LEU A 99 2.36 7.33 8.19
C LEU A 99 1.85 8.66 8.78
N GLY A 100 1.01 8.62 9.82
CA GLY A 100 0.37 9.81 10.41
C GLY A 100 -0.75 10.39 9.53
N LEU A 101 -1.29 9.61 8.61
CA LEU A 101 -2.34 10.03 7.68
C LEU A 101 -3.69 9.40 8.05
N SER A 102 -4.78 10.02 7.60
CA SER A 102 -6.10 9.41 7.66
C SER A 102 -6.17 8.21 6.70
N GLU A 103 -6.89 7.16 7.10
CA GLU A 103 -7.17 6.05 6.20
C GLU A 103 -8.08 6.51 5.06
N PRO A 104 -7.69 6.30 3.78
CA PRO A 104 -8.45 6.82 2.65
C PRO A 104 -9.87 6.26 2.60
N GLN A 105 -10.09 5.04 3.10
CA GLN A 105 -11.41 4.41 3.16
C GLN A 105 -12.36 5.14 4.11
N THR A 106 -11.86 5.89 5.10
CA THR A 106 -12.69 6.62 6.07
C THR A 106 -13.07 8.03 5.60
N LEU A 107 -12.47 8.51 4.51
CA LEU A 107 -12.71 9.83 3.97
C LEU A 107 -14.09 9.92 3.30
N LYS A 108 -14.76 11.06 3.44
CA LYS A 108 -16.16 11.23 2.99
C LYS A 108 -16.33 11.15 1.48
N GLU A 109 -15.39 11.70 0.72
CA GLU A 109 -15.45 11.83 -0.74
C GLU A 109 -14.07 11.58 -1.35
N VAL A 110 -13.61 10.34 -1.24
CA VAL A 110 -12.39 9.89 -1.91
C VAL A 110 -12.75 9.23 -3.23
N ARG A 111 -11.95 9.47 -4.27
CA ARG A 111 -12.06 8.73 -5.53
C ARG A 111 -11.14 7.51 -5.46
N TRP A 112 -11.60 6.35 -5.92
CA TRP A 112 -10.86 5.11 -5.81
C TRP A 112 -10.95 4.29 -7.09
N ALA A 113 -9.88 3.55 -7.37
CA ALA A 113 -9.86 2.45 -8.31
C ALA A 113 -8.92 1.35 -7.83
N GLY A 114 -9.23 0.10 -8.18
CA GLY A 114 -8.38 -1.05 -7.97
C GLY A 114 -7.80 -1.52 -9.29
N VAL A 115 -6.53 -1.90 -9.28
CA VAL A 115 -5.76 -2.20 -10.48
C VAL A 115 -5.11 -3.57 -10.33
N CYS A 116 -5.29 -4.42 -11.33
CA CYS A 116 -4.59 -5.69 -11.46
C CYS A 116 -3.58 -5.60 -12.62
N PRO A 117 -2.30 -5.25 -12.37
CA PRO A 117 -1.30 -5.15 -13.43
C PRO A 117 -1.18 -6.42 -14.30
N PRO A 118 -1.26 -7.65 -13.74
CA PRO A 118 -1.27 -8.87 -14.55
C PRO A 118 -2.48 -8.98 -15.49
N CYS A 119 -3.66 -8.51 -15.07
CA CYS A 119 -4.90 -8.61 -15.83
C CYS A 119 -4.87 -7.75 -17.11
N VAL A 120 -4.19 -6.60 -17.05
CA VAL A 120 -4.01 -5.67 -18.18
C VAL A 120 -2.67 -5.83 -18.90
N SER A 121 -1.93 -6.91 -18.60
CA SER A 121 -0.61 -7.19 -19.18
C SER A 121 0.40 -6.03 -19.03
N ASP A 122 0.36 -5.30 -17.91
CA ASP A 122 1.37 -4.27 -17.62
C ASP A 122 2.67 -4.92 -17.13
N GLY A 123 3.52 -5.30 -18.07
CA GLY A 123 4.82 -5.94 -17.79
C GLY A 123 5.77 -5.11 -16.92
N ARG A 124 5.56 -3.80 -16.80
CA ARG A 124 6.34 -2.91 -15.91
C ARG A 124 6.13 -3.24 -14.44
N ARG A 125 4.98 -3.80 -14.09
CA ARG A 125 4.53 -4.09 -12.71
C ARG A 125 4.21 -5.57 -12.53
N SER A 126 4.94 -6.45 -13.22
CA SER A 126 4.70 -7.90 -13.22
C SER A 126 4.85 -8.58 -11.86
N LYS A 127 5.50 -7.92 -10.89
CA LYS A 127 5.62 -8.40 -9.51
C LYS A 127 4.50 -7.93 -8.59
N VAL A 128 3.68 -6.97 -9.03
CA VAL A 128 2.60 -6.39 -8.23
C VAL A 128 1.30 -7.09 -8.61
N GLN A 129 0.65 -7.71 -7.63
CA GLN A 129 -0.58 -8.47 -7.85
C GLN A 129 -1.78 -7.55 -7.89
N TRP A 130 -1.78 -6.51 -7.05
CA TRP A 130 -2.86 -5.53 -6.96
C TRP A 130 -2.35 -4.17 -6.49
N ILE A 131 -2.94 -3.09 -7.01
CA ILE A 131 -2.74 -1.73 -6.52
C ILE A 131 -4.10 -1.07 -6.32
N ASP A 132 -4.39 -0.63 -5.10
CA ASP A 132 -5.44 0.34 -4.86
C ASP A 132 -4.87 1.75 -4.99
N ILE A 133 -5.55 2.60 -5.77
CA ILE A 133 -5.32 4.04 -5.79
C ILE A 133 -6.51 4.76 -5.18
N TYR A 134 -6.23 5.68 -4.26
CA TYR A 134 -7.20 6.63 -3.73
C TYR A 134 -6.73 8.06 -3.99
N VAL A 135 -7.66 8.93 -4.37
CA VAL A 135 -7.42 10.34 -4.63
C VAL A 135 -8.38 11.16 -3.79
N GLU A 136 -7.83 11.84 -2.78
CA GLU A 136 -8.53 12.80 -1.94
C GLU A 136 -8.32 14.21 -2.53
N THR A 137 -9.41 14.88 -2.90
CA THR A 137 -9.35 16.28 -3.31
C THR A 137 -9.09 17.16 -2.09
N LEU A 138 -8.04 17.99 -2.18
CA LEU A 138 -7.70 19.01 -1.21
C LEU A 138 -8.09 20.39 -1.74
N LYS A 139 -7.79 21.44 -0.96
CA LYS A 139 -8.06 22.82 -1.40
C LYS A 139 -7.09 23.25 -2.50
N ALA A 140 -7.50 24.25 -3.28
CA ALA A 140 -6.67 24.92 -4.27
C ALA A 140 -6.14 24.01 -5.40
N GLY A 141 -6.95 23.03 -5.85
CA GLY A 141 -6.61 22.16 -6.98
C GLY A 141 -5.51 21.13 -6.68
N ARG A 142 -5.24 20.90 -5.38
CA ARG A 142 -4.30 19.89 -4.91
C ARG A 142 -5.06 18.61 -4.58
N ALA A 143 -4.40 17.48 -4.69
CA ALA A 143 -4.92 16.19 -4.29
C ALA A 143 -3.87 15.41 -3.51
N ARG A 144 -4.32 14.63 -2.52
CA ARG A 144 -3.50 13.59 -1.91
C ARG A 144 -3.78 12.28 -2.61
N VAL A 145 -2.73 11.65 -3.09
CA VAL A 145 -2.75 10.29 -3.65
C VAL A 145 -2.36 9.33 -2.53
N TYR A 146 -3.06 8.20 -2.46
CA TYR A 146 -2.71 7.06 -1.62
C TYR A 146 -2.63 5.83 -2.53
N LEU A 147 -1.50 5.13 -2.52
CA LEU A 147 -1.31 3.86 -3.18
C LEU A 147 -1.05 2.77 -2.15
N GLN A 148 -1.74 1.66 -2.30
CA GLN A 148 -1.53 0.45 -1.51
C GLN A 148 -1.36 -0.72 -2.47
N ALA A 149 -0.21 -1.39 -2.40
CA ALA A 149 0.13 -2.49 -3.29
C ALA A 149 0.48 -3.75 -2.51
N PHE A 150 0.33 -4.86 -3.21
CA PHE A 150 0.48 -6.23 -2.73
C PHE A 150 1.26 -7.05 -3.76
#